data_AF-A0A349JZN2-F1
#
_entry.id   AF-A0A349JZN2-F1
#
_cell.length_a   1.000
_cell.length_b   1.000
_cell.length_c   1.000
_cell.angle_alpha   90.00
_cell.angle_beta   90.00
_cell.angle_gamma   90.00
#
_symmetry.space_group_name_H-M   'P 1'
#
loop_
_entity.id
_entity.type
_entity.pdbx_description
1 polymer ?
#
loop_
_entity_poly.entity_id
_entity_poly.type
_entity_poly.pdbx_seq_one_letter_code
_entity_poly.pdbx_strand_id
1 'polypeptide(L)'
;MRKDDDGGTKETFYAKLRAEADRGLLNEGNGKLHIGFHLDPVHTVHWNNLAEPLRFELKAPKGVKLSMSKGVAPKVEAPSDIDPREFLLEIDSGTGKLEQPLELEVSYYACDDEEGWCRAVSHRYEIEIRRDRDAGTVRSARGGGGFDRRQRPGGRGGFGQRRKPDAEQLFARMDADRDGTISRDEARGPMIERFKLMDADGNGAVSREEMDKHLGRAGNSRNRARPPGR
;
A
#
# COMPACT_ATOMS: atom_id res chain seq x y z
N MET A 1 -25.59 49.89 -22.74
CA MET A 1 -25.91 49.20 -21.47
C MET A 1 -25.18 47.86 -21.50
N ARG A 2 -23.99 47.79 -20.89
CA ARG A 2 -23.33 46.51 -20.63
C ARG A 2 -24.07 45.86 -19.47
N LYS A 3 -24.53 44.63 -19.64
CA LYS A 3 -25.03 43.81 -18.55
C LYS A 3 -24.08 42.63 -18.44
N ASP A 4 -22.93 42.93 -17.85
CA ASP A 4 -22.04 41.92 -17.27
C ASP A 4 -22.74 41.41 -16.01
N ASP A 5 -23.74 40.54 -16.19
CA ASP A 5 -24.27 39.73 -15.10
C ASP A 5 -23.31 38.54 -14.93
N ASP A 6 -22.17 38.80 -14.28
CA ASP A 6 -21.31 37.76 -13.67
C ASP A 6 -22.05 37.20 -12.44
N GLY A 7 -23.18 36.55 -12.70
CA GLY A 7 -23.86 35.70 -11.75
C GLY A 7 -23.18 34.34 -11.82
N GLY A 8 -22.02 34.20 -11.18
CA GLY A 8 -21.29 32.94 -11.08
C GLY A 8 -22.18 31.83 -10.52
N THR A 9 -22.90 31.15 -11.39
CA THR A 9 -23.53 29.87 -11.13
C THR A 9 -22.44 28.94 -10.66
N LYS A 10 -22.43 28.61 -9.38
CA LYS A 10 -21.55 27.61 -8.79
C LYS A 10 -21.74 26.31 -9.60
N GLU A 11 -20.82 26.02 -10.52
CA GLU A 11 -20.83 24.78 -11.27
C GLU A 11 -20.80 23.62 -10.26
N THR A 12 -21.84 22.81 -10.28
CA THR A 12 -22.04 21.75 -9.29
C THR A 12 -21.46 20.45 -9.83
N PHE A 13 -20.50 19.90 -9.09
CA PHE A 13 -19.81 18.68 -9.46
C PHE A 13 -20.54 17.44 -8.94
N TYR A 14 -21.50 16.95 -9.73
CA TYR A 14 -22.23 15.72 -9.42
C TYR A 14 -21.36 14.46 -9.55
N ALA A 15 -20.35 14.49 -10.42
CA ALA A 15 -19.34 13.45 -10.55
C ALA A 15 -17.93 13.99 -10.30
N LYS A 16 -17.14 13.23 -9.54
CA LYS A 16 -15.72 13.47 -9.24
C LYS A 16 -14.84 12.64 -10.16
N LEU A 17 -13.89 13.30 -10.80
CA LEU A 17 -12.81 12.65 -11.52
C LEU A 17 -11.81 12.04 -10.53
N ARG A 18 -11.47 10.78 -10.71
CA ARG A 18 -10.28 10.14 -10.16
C ARG A 18 -9.33 9.84 -11.32
N ALA A 19 -8.10 10.32 -11.25
CA ALA A 19 -7.09 10.08 -12.26
C ALA A 19 -5.83 9.53 -11.58
N GLU A 20 -5.42 8.33 -11.98
CA GLU A 20 -4.27 7.63 -11.40
C GLU A 20 -3.34 7.19 -12.52
N ALA A 21 -2.06 7.54 -12.39
CA ALA A 21 -1.02 7.19 -13.35
C ALA A 21 -0.14 6.08 -12.80
N ASP A 22 0.24 5.13 -13.66
CA ASP A 22 1.21 4.13 -13.30
C ASP A 22 2.64 4.71 -13.15
N ARG A 23 3.55 3.87 -12.65
CA ARG A 23 4.93 4.30 -12.41
C ARG A 23 5.69 4.63 -13.70
N GLY A 24 5.38 3.97 -14.80
CA GLY A 24 6.01 4.26 -16.09
C GLY A 24 5.66 5.67 -16.54
N LEU A 25 4.36 5.98 -16.54
CA LEU A 25 3.86 7.28 -16.95
C LEU A 25 4.39 8.41 -16.06
N LEU A 26 4.50 8.19 -14.74
CA LEU A 26 5.04 9.17 -13.80
C LEU A 26 6.55 9.43 -13.95
N ASN A 27 7.35 8.41 -14.30
CA ASN A 27 8.81 8.51 -14.28
C ASN A 27 9.41 8.71 -15.67
N GLU A 28 8.91 7.96 -16.65
CA GLU A 28 9.44 7.83 -18.00
C GLU A 28 8.54 8.53 -19.03
N GLY A 29 7.26 8.76 -18.70
CA GLY A 29 6.28 9.40 -19.58
C GLY A 29 5.55 8.42 -20.51
N ASN A 30 5.80 7.13 -20.35
CA ASN A 30 5.12 6.05 -21.06
C ASN A 30 4.43 5.10 -20.07
N GLY A 31 3.15 4.82 -20.27
CA GLY A 31 2.43 3.91 -19.38
C GLY A 31 0.93 4.13 -19.38
N LYS A 32 0.31 3.70 -18.29
CA LYS A 32 -1.15 3.66 -18.16
C LYS A 32 -1.67 4.82 -17.31
N LEU A 33 -2.72 5.47 -17.81
CA LEU A 33 -3.55 6.42 -17.08
C LEU A 33 -4.93 5.78 -16.86
N HIS A 34 -5.30 5.60 -15.60
CA HIS A 34 -6.63 5.22 -15.21
C HIS A 34 -7.45 6.48 -14.91
N ILE A 35 -8.59 6.67 -15.57
CA ILE A 35 -9.55 7.72 -15.25
C ILE A 35 -10.88 7.10 -14.87
N GLY A 36 -11.48 7.58 -13.79
CA GLY A 36 -12.75 7.10 -13.28
C GLY A 36 -13.66 8.24 -12.84
N PHE A 37 -14.90 8.23 -13.29
CA PHE A 37 -15.93 9.19 -12.87
C PHE A 37 -16.82 8.55 -11.82
N HIS A 38 -16.82 9.13 -10.62
CA HIS A 38 -17.55 8.64 -9.46
C HIS A 38 -18.62 9.66 -9.07
N LEU A 39 -19.88 9.24 -8.92
CA LEU A 39 -20.91 10.14 -8.41
C LEU A 39 -20.57 10.58 -6.98
N ASP A 40 -20.81 11.86 -6.67
CA ASP A 40 -20.58 12.41 -5.35
C ASP A 40 -21.73 12.03 -4.41
N PRO A 41 -21.49 11.28 -3.32
CA PRO A 41 -22.54 10.87 -2.39
C PRO A 41 -23.30 12.04 -1.74
N VAL A 42 -22.74 13.25 -1.77
CA VAL A 42 -23.38 14.46 -1.23
C VAL A 42 -24.65 14.85 -2.01
N HIS A 43 -24.72 14.50 -3.30
CA HIS A 43 -25.79 14.98 -4.18
C HIS A 43 -26.89 13.94 -4.46
N THR A 44 -26.79 12.73 -3.92
CA THR A 44 -27.80 11.64 -4.05
C THR A 44 -28.28 11.38 -5.49
N VAL A 45 -27.46 11.71 -6.49
CA VAL A 45 -27.76 11.52 -7.91
C VAL A 45 -27.40 10.12 -8.39
N HIS A 46 -27.98 9.72 -9.51
CA HIS A 46 -27.67 8.49 -10.22
C HIS A 46 -27.44 8.74 -11.73
N TRP A 47 -26.83 7.76 -12.41
CA TRP A 47 -26.68 7.76 -13.86
C TRP A 47 -27.99 7.36 -14.54
N ASN A 48 -28.35 8.06 -15.61
CA ASN A 48 -29.46 7.65 -16.47
C ASN A 48 -28.95 6.87 -17.68
N ASN A 49 -29.07 5.54 -17.65
CA ASN A 49 -28.59 4.65 -18.72
C ASN A 49 -29.53 4.59 -19.93
N LEU A 50 -30.75 5.14 -19.80
CA LEU A 50 -31.68 5.29 -20.91
C LEU A 50 -31.35 6.51 -21.78
N ALA A 51 -30.63 7.48 -21.20
CA ALA A 51 -30.12 8.66 -21.90
C ALA A 51 -28.78 8.37 -22.61
N GLU A 52 -28.16 9.41 -23.16
CA GLU A 52 -26.83 9.28 -23.74
C GLU A 52 -25.80 8.88 -22.67
N PRO A 53 -24.96 7.87 -22.95
CA PRO A 53 -23.94 7.43 -22.00
C PRO A 53 -22.90 8.53 -21.76
N LEU A 54 -22.25 8.46 -20.60
CA LEU A 54 -21.12 9.33 -20.28
C LEU A 54 -20.06 9.23 -21.38
N ARG A 55 -19.65 10.38 -21.90
CA ARG A 55 -18.58 10.49 -22.88
C ARG A 55 -17.50 11.44 -22.36
N PHE A 56 -16.26 11.14 -22.70
CA PHE A 56 -15.16 12.05 -22.46
C PHE A 56 -14.31 12.24 -23.70
N GLU A 57 -13.65 13.39 -23.76
CA GLU A 57 -12.65 13.74 -24.75
C GLU A 57 -11.40 14.25 -24.03
N LEU A 58 -10.26 13.65 -24.35
CA LEU A 58 -8.96 13.95 -23.79
C LEU A 58 -8.09 14.57 -24.88
N LYS A 59 -7.61 15.78 -24.63
CA LYS A 59 -6.66 16.48 -25.49
C LYS A 59 -5.29 16.42 -24.83
N ALA A 60 -4.35 15.81 -25.54
CA ALA A 60 -2.96 15.76 -25.13
C ALA A 60 -2.14 16.88 -25.78
N PRO A 61 -1.07 17.34 -25.11
CA PRO A 61 -0.14 18.31 -25.67
C PRO A 61 0.64 17.72 -26.85
N LYS A 62 1.29 18.59 -27.64
CA LYS A 62 2.03 18.19 -28.85
C LYS A 62 3.12 17.18 -28.51
N GLY A 63 3.14 16.07 -29.26
CA GLY A 63 4.16 15.02 -29.14
C GLY A 63 3.71 13.81 -28.33
N VAL A 64 2.59 13.90 -27.60
CA VAL A 64 2.04 12.80 -26.82
C VAL A 64 1.11 11.95 -27.68
N LYS A 65 1.33 10.64 -27.68
CA LYS A 65 0.44 9.64 -28.28
C LYS A 65 -0.49 9.08 -27.22
N LEU A 66 -1.77 8.99 -27.55
CA LEU A 66 -2.80 8.36 -26.73
C LEU A 66 -3.35 7.14 -27.46
N SER A 67 -3.60 6.05 -26.74
CA SER A 67 -4.33 4.90 -27.30
C SER A 67 -5.78 5.24 -27.62
N MET A 68 -6.38 6.14 -26.84
CA MET A 68 -7.69 6.72 -27.10
C MET A 68 -7.73 8.18 -26.65
N SER A 69 -8.25 9.06 -27.50
CA SER A 69 -8.54 10.45 -27.15
C SER A 69 -10.02 10.67 -26.80
N LYS A 70 -10.88 9.70 -27.06
CA LYS A 70 -12.32 9.75 -26.75
C LYS A 70 -12.74 8.40 -26.19
N GLY A 71 -13.63 8.42 -25.20
CA GLY A 71 -14.21 7.21 -24.64
C GLY A 71 -15.68 7.42 -24.30
N VAL A 72 -16.43 6.33 -24.39
CA VAL A 72 -17.86 6.28 -24.09
C VAL A 72 -18.09 5.16 -23.10
N ALA A 73 -18.84 5.45 -22.04
CA ALA A 73 -19.16 4.46 -21.02
C ALA A 73 -19.95 3.29 -21.64
N PRO A 74 -19.65 2.04 -21.25
CA PRO A 74 -20.39 0.89 -21.73
C PRO A 74 -21.85 1.00 -21.32
N LYS A 75 -22.74 0.55 -22.22
CA LYS A 75 -24.16 0.51 -21.94
C LYS A 75 -24.45 -0.57 -20.91
N VAL A 76 -25.18 -0.20 -19.86
CA VAL A 76 -25.61 -1.11 -18.78
C VAL A 76 -27.08 -1.43 -19.00
N GLU A 77 -27.50 -2.66 -18.63
CA GLU A 77 -28.88 -3.11 -18.80
C GLU A 77 -29.85 -2.43 -17.83
N ALA A 78 -29.37 -2.08 -16.62
CA ALA A 78 -30.17 -1.38 -15.62
C ALA A 78 -30.56 0.02 -16.10
N PRO A 79 -31.79 0.50 -15.84
CA PRO A 79 -32.24 1.82 -16.28
C PRO A 79 -31.47 2.97 -15.58
N SER A 80 -31.04 2.75 -14.34
CA SER A 80 -30.20 3.66 -13.56
C SER A 80 -29.24 2.88 -12.67
N ASP A 81 -28.11 3.51 -12.32
CA ASP A 81 -27.09 2.97 -11.41
C ASP A 81 -26.23 4.09 -10.81
N ILE A 82 -25.34 3.71 -9.89
CA ILE A 82 -24.34 4.59 -9.26
C ILE A 82 -22.90 4.10 -9.48
N ASP A 83 -22.71 3.16 -10.40
CA ASP A 83 -21.44 2.49 -10.58
C ASP A 83 -20.40 3.45 -11.20
N PRO A 84 -19.14 3.41 -10.74
CA PRO A 84 -18.08 4.22 -11.31
C PRO A 84 -17.91 3.94 -12.81
N ARG A 85 -17.73 5.00 -13.59
CA ARG A 85 -17.41 4.88 -15.03
C ARG A 85 -15.91 5.01 -15.23
N GLU A 86 -15.26 3.88 -15.43
CA GLU A 86 -13.80 3.75 -15.43
C GLU A 86 -13.24 3.42 -16.81
N PHE A 87 -12.08 4.00 -17.11
CA PHE A 87 -11.40 3.87 -18.39
C PHE A 87 -9.90 3.77 -18.16
N LEU A 88 -9.25 2.91 -18.95
CA LEU A 88 -7.82 2.71 -18.93
C LEU A 88 -7.23 3.15 -20.27
N LEU A 89 -6.31 4.11 -20.23
CA LEU A 89 -5.67 4.69 -21.39
C LEU A 89 -4.18 4.39 -21.34
N GLU A 90 -3.58 4.20 -22.51
CA GLU A 90 -2.12 4.13 -22.65
C GLU A 90 -1.63 5.44 -23.25
N ILE A 91 -0.59 6.00 -22.63
CA ILE A 91 0.00 7.28 -22.98
C ILE A 91 1.48 7.05 -23.26
N ASP A 92 1.97 7.61 -24.36
CA ASP A 92 3.38 7.63 -24.72
C ASP A 92 3.78 9.06 -25.11
N SER A 93 4.53 9.72 -24.23
CA SER A 93 5.00 11.09 -24.46
C SER A 93 6.16 11.18 -25.48
N GLY A 94 6.88 10.07 -25.73
CA GLY A 94 8.09 10.02 -26.57
C GLY A 94 9.29 10.86 -26.13
N THR A 95 9.11 11.86 -25.26
CA THR A 95 10.11 12.87 -24.87
C THR A 95 10.45 12.87 -23.39
N GLY A 96 9.91 11.94 -22.60
CA GLY A 96 10.10 11.87 -21.15
C GLY A 96 8.86 12.33 -20.38
N LYS A 97 9.01 12.94 -19.22
CA LYS A 97 7.86 13.28 -18.35
C LYS A 97 6.89 14.25 -19.01
N LEU A 98 5.60 14.04 -18.72
CA LEU A 98 4.53 14.97 -19.09
C LEU A 98 4.61 16.23 -18.23
N GLU A 99 5.23 17.28 -18.77
CA GLU A 99 5.30 18.60 -18.11
C GLU A 99 4.03 19.42 -18.33
N GLN A 100 3.37 19.22 -19.47
CA GLN A 100 2.12 19.90 -19.80
C GLN A 100 0.92 19.04 -19.37
N PRO A 101 -0.14 19.67 -18.85
CA PRO A 101 -1.33 18.96 -18.42
C PRO A 101 -2.13 18.42 -19.60
N LEU A 102 -2.95 17.40 -19.31
CA LEU A 102 -3.95 16.89 -20.24
C LEU A 102 -5.27 17.62 -19.99
N GLU A 103 -5.91 18.09 -21.05
CA GLU A 103 -7.25 18.67 -20.93
C GLU A 103 -8.30 17.57 -21.14
N LEU A 104 -9.14 17.36 -20.14
CA LEU A 104 -10.23 16.40 -20.19
C LEU A 104 -11.56 17.13 -20.18
N GLU A 105 -12.42 16.87 -21.15
CA GLU A 105 -13.80 17.31 -21.17
C GLU A 105 -14.71 16.09 -21.04
N VAL A 106 -15.63 16.11 -20.06
CA VAL A 106 -16.60 15.04 -19.85
C VAL A 106 -18.01 15.60 -20.00
N SER A 107 -18.91 14.83 -20.59
CA SER A 107 -20.33 15.12 -20.66
C SER A 107 -21.13 13.92 -20.17
N TYR A 108 -22.08 14.16 -19.29
CA TYR A 108 -22.91 13.12 -18.67
C TYR A 108 -24.27 13.66 -18.24
N TYR A 109 -25.17 12.74 -17.90
CA TYR A 109 -26.47 13.06 -17.30
C TYR A 109 -26.48 12.61 -15.84
N ALA A 110 -26.81 13.53 -14.94
CA ALA A 110 -27.10 13.23 -13.54
C ALA A 110 -28.60 13.41 -13.30
N CYS A 111 -29.22 12.42 -12.68
CA CYS A 111 -30.64 12.46 -12.33
C CYS A 111 -30.83 12.31 -10.83
N ASP A 112 -31.81 13.01 -10.29
CA ASP A 112 -32.27 12.96 -8.90
C ASP A 112 -33.76 12.59 -8.92
N ASP A 113 -34.10 11.44 -8.34
CA ASP A 113 -35.48 10.94 -8.29
C ASP A 113 -36.30 11.63 -7.18
N GLU A 114 -35.67 12.12 -6.12
CA GLU A 114 -36.35 12.78 -5.00
C GLU A 114 -36.82 14.18 -5.41
N GLU A 115 -35.95 14.93 -6.10
CA GLU A 115 -36.26 16.24 -6.64
C GLU A 115 -36.88 16.18 -8.05
N GLY A 116 -36.84 15.01 -8.71
CA GLY A 116 -37.50 14.74 -9.99
C GLY A 116 -36.89 15.47 -11.18
N TRP A 117 -35.56 15.62 -11.23
CA TRP A 117 -34.87 16.27 -12.35
C TRP A 117 -33.74 15.43 -12.94
N CYS A 118 -33.45 15.70 -14.21
CA CYS A 118 -32.30 15.16 -14.93
C CYS A 118 -31.56 16.30 -15.63
N ARG A 119 -30.27 16.48 -15.35
CA ARG A 119 -29.45 17.56 -15.91
C ARG A 119 -28.33 16.99 -16.77
N ALA A 120 -28.18 17.55 -17.96
CA ALA A 120 -26.98 17.39 -18.77
C ALA A 120 -25.87 18.27 -18.17
N VAL A 121 -24.74 17.67 -17.84
CA VAL A 121 -23.62 18.34 -17.18
C VAL A 121 -22.36 18.09 -17.99
N SER A 122 -21.60 19.16 -18.23
CA SER A 122 -20.31 19.10 -18.90
C SER A 122 -19.27 19.78 -18.03
N HIS A 123 -18.16 19.09 -17.78
CA HIS A 123 -17.04 19.62 -17.00
C HIS A 123 -15.75 19.52 -17.77
N ARG A 124 -14.88 20.50 -17.53
CA ARG A 124 -13.51 20.51 -18.00
C ARG A 124 -12.57 20.33 -16.82
N TYR A 125 -11.60 19.44 -16.98
CA TYR A 125 -10.55 19.18 -16.01
C TYR A 125 -9.18 19.37 -16.68
N GLU A 126 -8.22 19.78 -15.87
CA GLU A 126 -6.81 19.83 -16.21
C GLU A 126 -6.09 18.77 -15.38
N ILE A 127 -5.51 17.77 -16.04
CA ILE A 127 -4.85 16.64 -15.38
C ILE A 127 -3.35 16.87 -15.43
N GLU A 128 -2.77 17.18 -14.29
CA GLU A 128 -1.34 17.25 -14.11
C GLU A 128 -0.77 15.94 -13.54
N ILE A 129 0.27 15.42 -14.18
CA ILE A 129 0.94 14.20 -13.75
C ILE A 129 2.01 14.55 -12.72
N ARG A 130 1.68 14.42 -11.43
CA ARG A 130 2.61 14.65 -10.32
C ARG A 130 2.72 13.41 -9.44
N ARG A 131 3.91 13.18 -8.90
CA ARG A 131 4.09 12.16 -7.86
C ARG A 131 3.50 12.68 -6.55
N ASP A 132 2.41 12.07 -6.12
CA ASP A 132 1.88 12.33 -4.78
C ASP A 132 2.86 11.77 -3.73
N ARG A 133 3.51 12.68 -3.01
CA ARG A 133 4.50 12.36 -1.97
C ARG A 133 3.84 11.84 -0.71
N ASP A 134 2.58 12.19 -0.50
CA ASP A 134 1.84 11.97 0.73
C ASP A 134 0.76 10.90 0.59
N ALA A 135 0.70 10.21 -0.57
CA ALA A 135 -0.22 9.14 -1.01
C ALA A 135 -0.48 8.00 0.00
N GLY A 136 -0.98 8.33 1.19
CA GLY A 136 -1.22 7.40 2.28
C GLY A 136 0.05 6.78 2.87
N THR A 137 1.23 7.44 2.79
CA THR A 137 2.41 6.92 3.51
C THR A 137 2.17 7.08 5.01
N VAL A 138 1.56 6.06 5.64
CA VAL A 138 1.62 5.87 7.09
C VAL A 138 3.09 5.61 7.39
N ARG A 139 3.84 6.67 7.67
CA ARG A 139 5.14 6.54 8.31
C ARG A 139 4.86 5.82 9.61
N SER A 140 5.09 4.51 9.64
CA SER A 140 5.12 3.79 10.89
C SER A 140 6.01 4.61 11.83
N ALA A 141 5.57 4.80 13.07
CA ALA A 141 6.22 5.63 14.08
C ALA A 141 7.63 5.10 14.51
N ARG A 142 8.32 4.37 13.65
CA ARG A 142 9.71 3.92 13.79
C ARG A 142 10.71 4.65 12.88
N GLY A 143 10.26 5.63 12.10
CA GLY A 143 11.13 6.41 11.20
C GLY A 143 11.33 7.88 11.57
N GLY A 144 10.89 8.31 12.76
CA GLY A 144 11.03 9.70 13.22
C GLY A 144 12.34 9.92 13.96
N GLY A 145 13.43 10.08 13.21
CA GLY A 145 14.66 10.68 13.73
C GLY A 145 14.43 12.15 14.06
N GLY A 146 13.99 12.41 15.29
CA GLY A 146 13.79 13.75 15.85
C GLY A 146 14.06 13.70 17.35
N PHE A 147 15.28 13.31 17.71
CA PHE A 147 15.76 13.39 19.08
C PHE A 147 15.92 14.86 19.44
N ASP A 148 14.93 15.41 20.12
CA ASP A 148 15.11 16.53 21.04
C ASP A 148 16.07 16.04 22.15
N ARG A 149 17.38 16.09 21.87
CA ARG A 149 18.44 15.82 22.84
C ARG A 149 18.54 17.00 23.80
N ARG A 150 17.52 17.16 24.66
CA ARG A 150 17.80 17.70 25.99
C ARG A 150 18.50 16.60 26.77
N GLN A 151 19.80 16.80 26.95
CA GLN A 151 20.69 15.94 27.69
C GLN A 151 20.11 15.58 29.06
N ARG A 152 19.68 14.32 29.24
CA ARG A 152 19.73 13.66 30.55
C ARG A 152 21.09 12.98 30.66
N PRO A 153 21.96 13.38 31.61
CA PRO A 153 23.20 12.67 31.86
C PRO A 153 22.87 11.31 32.48
N GLY A 154 23.22 10.20 31.82
CA GLY A 154 23.23 8.88 32.46
C GLY A 154 22.76 7.65 31.64
N GLY A 155 22.33 7.80 30.38
CA GLY A 155 21.75 6.66 29.63
C GLY A 155 22.72 5.97 28.65
N ARG A 156 23.59 5.08 29.13
CA ARG A 156 24.39 4.17 28.28
C ARG A 156 23.57 2.91 27.98
N GLY A 157 22.75 2.92 26.92
CA GLY A 157 22.05 1.72 26.41
C GLY A 157 22.37 1.57 24.91
N GLY A 158 23.04 0.54 24.41
CA GLY A 158 23.07 -0.85 24.86
C GLY A 158 22.34 -1.66 23.78
N PHE A 159 23.06 -2.04 22.72
CA PHE A 159 22.58 -2.97 21.71
C PHE A 159 22.03 -4.21 22.43
N GLY A 160 20.73 -4.46 22.28
CA GLY A 160 20.01 -5.55 22.94
C GLY A 160 20.65 -6.89 22.62
N GLN A 161 21.50 -7.34 23.54
CA GLN A 161 21.74 -8.76 23.76
C GLN A 161 20.37 -9.35 24.13
N ARG A 162 19.69 -9.98 23.16
CA ARG A 162 18.73 -11.03 23.51
C ARG A 162 19.53 -12.06 24.28
N ARG A 163 19.47 -12.03 25.62
CA ARG A 163 19.91 -13.15 26.44
C ARG A 163 19.18 -14.37 25.90
N LYS A 164 19.93 -15.33 25.35
CA LYS A 164 19.37 -16.65 25.09
C LYS A 164 18.79 -17.13 26.42
N PRO A 165 17.55 -17.66 26.46
CA PRO A 165 16.99 -18.15 27.71
C PRO A 165 17.95 -19.18 28.32
N ASP A 166 18.23 -19.03 29.60
CA ASP A 166 19.11 -19.93 30.35
C ASP A 166 18.62 -21.37 30.21
N ALA A 167 19.55 -22.32 30.10
CA ALA A 167 19.23 -23.75 29.94
C ALA A 167 18.24 -24.23 31.01
N GLU A 168 18.38 -23.71 32.23
CA GLU A 168 17.51 -23.99 33.37
C GLU A 168 16.05 -23.54 33.16
N GLN A 169 15.84 -22.37 32.56
CA GLN A 169 14.50 -21.85 32.27
C GLN A 169 13.83 -22.56 31.10
N LEU A 170 14.63 -23.05 30.15
CA LEU A 170 14.15 -23.89 29.06
C LEU A 170 13.78 -25.28 29.59
N PHE A 171 14.65 -25.88 30.40
CA PHE A 171 14.46 -27.18 31.00
C PHE A 171 13.20 -27.25 31.86
N ALA A 172 13.02 -26.28 32.78
CA ALA A 172 11.85 -26.21 33.65
C ALA A 172 10.51 -25.99 32.93
N ARG A 173 10.53 -25.56 31.65
CA ARG A 173 9.32 -25.46 30.81
C ARG A 173 9.04 -26.73 30.01
N MET A 174 10.02 -27.62 29.88
CA MET A 174 9.93 -28.82 29.04
C MET A 174 9.75 -30.09 29.87
N ASP A 175 10.37 -30.16 31.04
CA ASP A 175 10.20 -31.21 32.05
C ASP A 175 8.87 -30.98 32.79
N ALA A 176 7.79 -31.58 32.27
CA ALA A 176 6.42 -31.32 32.72
C ALA A 176 6.09 -32.12 33.98
N ASP A 177 6.64 -33.32 34.12
CA ASP A 177 6.50 -34.17 35.31
C ASP A 177 7.56 -33.90 36.39
N ARG A 178 8.59 -33.09 36.07
CA ARG A 178 9.67 -32.67 36.97
C ARG A 178 10.53 -33.83 37.44
N ASP A 179 10.68 -34.85 36.62
CA ASP A 179 11.51 -36.01 36.91
C ASP A 179 13.02 -35.71 36.74
N GLY A 180 13.36 -34.54 36.20
CA GLY A 180 14.74 -34.11 36.01
C GLY A 180 15.33 -34.53 34.66
N THR A 181 14.51 -35.09 33.77
CA THR A 181 14.81 -35.42 32.38
C THR A 181 13.70 -34.90 31.46
N ILE A 182 13.94 -34.85 30.14
CA ILE A 182 12.89 -34.59 29.16
C ILE A 182 12.70 -35.88 28.38
N SER A 183 11.50 -36.46 28.44
CA SER A 183 11.17 -37.69 27.72
C SER A 183 10.69 -37.43 26.28
N ARG A 184 10.71 -38.45 25.42
CA ARG A 184 10.20 -38.33 24.03
C ARG A 184 8.72 -37.96 23.95
N ASP A 185 7.92 -38.37 24.93
CA ASP A 185 6.50 -38.05 24.99
C ASP A 185 6.23 -36.57 25.33
N GLU A 186 7.20 -35.92 26.01
CA GLU A 186 7.20 -34.49 26.32
C GLU A 186 7.77 -33.63 25.17
N ALA A 187 8.67 -34.20 24.36
CA ALA A 187 9.24 -33.53 23.19
C ALA A 187 8.30 -33.58 21.97
N ARG A 188 7.38 -32.61 21.82
CA ARG A 188 6.41 -32.57 20.71
C ARG A 188 6.82 -31.67 19.53
N GLY A 189 6.44 -32.09 18.32
CA GLY A 189 6.50 -31.27 17.10
C GLY A 189 7.92 -31.07 16.54
N PRO A 190 8.28 -29.87 16.02
CA PRO A 190 9.63 -29.59 15.47
C PRO A 190 10.76 -29.71 16.52
N MET A 191 10.40 -29.98 17.77
CA MET A 191 11.30 -30.29 18.87
C MET A 191 11.86 -31.71 18.82
N ILE A 192 11.19 -32.69 18.19
CA ILE A 192 11.69 -34.07 18.06
C ILE A 192 13.05 -34.10 17.34
N GLU A 193 13.22 -33.28 16.31
CA GLU A 193 14.48 -33.18 15.58
C GLU A 193 15.59 -32.54 16.43
N ARG A 194 15.24 -31.61 17.31
CA ARG A 194 16.18 -31.02 18.28
C ARG A 194 16.49 -31.97 19.42
N PHE A 195 15.52 -32.76 19.84
CA PHE A 195 15.65 -33.79 20.85
C PHE A 195 16.69 -34.84 20.42
N LYS A 196 16.56 -35.38 19.20
CA LYS A 196 17.56 -36.30 18.62
C LYS A 196 18.98 -35.71 18.54
N LEU A 197 19.10 -34.39 18.40
CA LEU A 197 20.40 -33.71 18.41
C LEU A 197 20.96 -33.53 19.82
N MET A 198 20.12 -33.46 20.84
CA MET A 198 20.51 -33.25 22.25
C MET A 198 20.74 -34.56 23.02
N ASP A 199 19.98 -35.63 22.70
CA ASP A 199 20.10 -36.99 23.22
C ASP A 199 21.37 -37.64 22.65
N ALA A 200 22.50 -37.43 23.31
CA ALA A 200 23.81 -37.81 22.81
C ALA A 200 24.15 -39.27 23.10
N ASP A 201 23.56 -39.85 24.15
CA ASP A 201 23.71 -41.25 24.51
C ASP A 201 22.64 -42.17 23.87
N GLY A 202 21.58 -41.60 23.29
CA GLY A 202 20.55 -42.31 22.54
C GLY A 202 19.58 -43.08 23.43
N ASN A 203 19.51 -42.75 24.73
CA ASN A 203 18.69 -43.47 25.70
C ASN A 203 17.19 -43.12 25.60
N GLY A 204 16.83 -42.10 24.80
CA GLY A 204 15.45 -41.69 24.60
C GLY A 204 14.92 -40.66 25.61
N ALA A 205 15.78 -40.06 26.41
CA ALA A 205 15.53 -38.93 27.31
C ALA A 205 16.71 -37.93 27.25
N VAL A 206 16.46 -36.64 27.44
CA VAL A 206 17.53 -35.62 27.51
C VAL A 206 17.74 -35.23 28.97
N SER A 207 18.92 -35.55 29.49
CA SER A 207 19.34 -35.13 30.84
C SER A 207 19.77 -33.66 30.87
N ARG A 208 19.80 -33.07 32.09
CA ARG A 208 20.28 -31.69 32.30
C ARG A 208 21.72 -31.51 31.85
N GLU A 209 22.55 -32.53 32.08
CA GLU A 209 23.97 -32.54 31.71
C GLU A 209 24.18 -32.55 30.19
N GLU A 210 23.31 -33.23 29.45
CA GLU A 210 23.35 -33.25 27.98
C GLU A 210 22.87 -31.94 27.36
N MET A 211 21.80 -31.37 27.92
CA MET A 211 21.31 -30.05 27.51
C MET A 211 22.37 -28.97 27.72
N ASP A 212 23.05 -28.96 28.87
CA ASP A 212 24.08 -27.97 29.17
C ASP A 212 25.32 -28.14 28.27
N LYS A 213 25.76 -29.37 27.99
CA LYS A 213 26.84 -29.62 27.02
C LYS A 213 26.52 -29.11 25.61
N HIS A 214 25.26 -29.25 25.18
CA HIS A 214 24.83 -28.85 23.84
C HIS A 214 24.62 -27.32 23.73
N LEU A 215 24.17 -26.65 24.79
CA LEU A 215 24.01 -25.19 24.84
C LEU A 215 25.33 -24.46 25.14
N GLY A 216 26.19 -25.03 25.99
CA GLY A 216 27.51 -24.51 26.36
C GLY A 216 28.50 -24.49 25.20
N ARG A 217 28.41 -25.43 24.25
CA ARG A 217 29.24 -25.43 23.02
C ARG A 217 28.95 -24.28 22.06
N ALA A 218 27.82 -23.58 22.18
CA ALA A 218 27.50 -22.40 21.38
C ALA A 218 28.09 -21.08 21.95
N GLY A 219 28.75 -21.14 23.12
CA GLY A 219 29.28 -19.97 23.82
C GLY A 219 30.75 -19.63 23.56
N ASN A 220 31.55 -20.52 22.94
CA ASN A 220 33.02 -20.36 22.90
C ASN A 220 33.65 -20.14 21.50
N SER A 221 32.89 -19.61 20.53
CA SER A 221 33.41 -19.30 19.17
C SER A 221 33.62 -17.81 18.90
N ARG A 222 33.83 -16.99 19.95
CA ARG A 222 34.13 -15.55 19.82
C ARG A 222 35.52 -15.14 20.32
N ASN A 223 36.53 -15.98 20.14
CA ASN A 223 37.91 -15.51 20.23
C ASN A 223 38.89 -16.33 19.37
N ARG A 224 38.87 -16.12 18.05
CA ARG A 224 40.06 -16.30 17.22
C ARG A 224 40.26 -15.02 16.40
N ALA A 225 41.14 -14.18 16.92
CA ALA A 225 41.62 -12.96 16.30
C ALA A 225 42.21 -13.23 14.91
N ARG A 226 41.86 -12.38 13.95
CA ARG A 226 42.43 -12.29 12.61
C ARG A 226 43.70 -11.43 12.70
N PRO A 227 44.89 -11.88 12.24
CA PRO A 227 46.11 -11.08 12.35
C PRO A 227 46.10 -9.91 11.35
N PRO A 228 46.76 -8.78 11.64
CA PRO A 228 46.90 -7.68 10.70
C PRO A 228 47.97 -8.03 9.66
N GLY A 229 47.61 -7.89 8.38
CA GLY A 229 48.54 -8.04 7.25
C GLY A 229 49.55 -6.89 7.21
N ARG A 230 50.81 -7.23 6.95
CA ARG A 230 51.85 -6.31 6.49
C ARG A 230 51.71 -6.09 4.99
#